data_AF-A0A645BH93-F1
#
_entry.id   AF-A0A645BH93-F1
#
_cell.length_a   1.000
_cell.length_b   1.000
_cell.length_c   1.000
_cell.angle_alpha   90.00
_cell.angle_beta   90.00
_cell.angle_gamma   90.00
#
_symmetry.space_group_name_H-M   'P 1'
#
loop_
_entity.id
_entity.type
_entity.pdbx_description
1 polymer ?
#
loop_
_entity_poly.entity_id
_entity_poly.type
_entity_poly.pdbx_seq_one_letter_code
_entity_poly.pdbx_strand_id
1 'polypeptide(L)'
;MNHLIKYCRYYNGEEECPASIQENENEYLWSYEKFWVEDNERRDENNLNTREYIRCGLKDFNVDDGIPITLKALLFNRHRHWTGGYGIESDRESFIQWYLEFYLNTK
;
A
#
# COMPACT_ATOMS: atom_id res chain seq x y z
N MET A 1 -21.18 -4.20 -4.05
CA MET A 1 -19.78 -4.63 -3.91
C MET A 1 -18.89 -3.52 -4.45
N ASN A 2 -17.97 -2.99 -3.65
CA ASN A 2 -17.12 -1.88 -4.06
C ASN A 2 -16.13 -2.37 -5.14
N HIS A 3 -16.21 -1.82 -6.34
CA HIS A 3 -15.41 -2.24 -7.51
C HIS A 3 -13.90 -2.04 -7.32
N LEU A 4 -13.49 -1.34 -6.26
CA LEU A 4 -12.10 -1.11 -5.87
C LEU A 4 -11.46 -2.31 -5.18
N ILE A 5 -12.26 -3.20 -4.56
CA ILE A 5 -11.77 -4.37 -3.82
C ILE A 5 -10.93 -5.30 -4.70
N LYS A 6 -11.18 -5.33 -6.02
CA LYS A 6 -10.39 -6.14 -6.96
C LYS A 6 -8.90 -5.77 -7.03
N TYR A 7 -8.52 -4.60 -6.52
CA TYR A 7 -7.13 -4.13 -6.43
C TYR A 7 -6.47 -4.46 -5.09
N CYS A 8 -7.25 -4.92 -4.11
CA CYS A 8 -6.80 -5.29 -2.78
C CYS A 8 -6.33 -6.74 -2.74
N ARG A 9 -5.41 -7.05 -1.83
CA ARG A 9 -4.88 -8.40 -1.63
C ARG A 9 -5.40 -9.03 -0.33
N TYR A 10 -5.64 -8.21 0.68
CA TYR A 10 -6.04 -8.60 2.02
C TYR A 10 -7.49 -8.21 2.30
N TYR A 11 -7.92 -7.00 1.89
CA TYR A 11 -9.29 -6.54 2.12
C TYR A 11 -10.24 -7.01 1.01
N ASN A 12 -11.25 -7.83 1.36
CA ASN A 12 -12.27 -8.32 0.41
C ASN A 12 -13.67 -7.73 0.66
N GLY A 13 -13.78 -6.68 1.48
CA GLY A 13 -15.06 -6.05 1.81
C GLY A 13 -15.68 -6.53 3.13
N GLU A 14 -14.93 -7.28 3.93
CA GLU A 14 -15.35 -7.71 5.27
C GLU A 14 -15.50 -6.51 6.22
N GLU A 15 -16.41 -6.61 7.19
CA GLU A 15 -16.58 -5.57 8.21
C GLU A 15 -15.37 -5.54 9.16
N GLU A 16 -14.89 -6.71 9.56
CA GLU A 16 -13.76 -6.94 10.46
C GLU A 16 -12.65 -7.74 9.78
N CYS A 17 -11.41 -7.56 10.23
CA CYS A 17 -10.26 -8.29 9.70
C CYS A 17 -10.40 -9.80 10.01
N PRO A 18 -10.35 -10.69 9.00
CA PRO A 18 -10.39 -12.13 9.24
C PRO A 18 -9.28 -12.61 10.18
N ALA A 19 -9.60 -13.55 11.08
CA ALA A 19 -8.63 -14.11 12.03
C ALA A 19 -7.39 -14.70 11.33
N SER A 20 -7.56 -15.31 10.16
CA SER A 20 -6.45 -15.85 9.36
C SER A 20 -5.46 -14.78 8.90
N ILE A 21 -5.89 -13.53 8.72
CA ILE A 21 -4.99 -12.41 8.38
C ILE A 21 -4.29 -11.90 9.64
N GLN A 22 -4.99 -11.86 10.78
CA GLN A 22 -4.43 -11.47 12.08
C GLN A 22 -3.35 -12.46 12.55
N GLU A 23 -3.59 -13.76 12.40
CA GLU A 23 -2.63 -14.83 12.76
C GLU A 23 -1.32 -14.75 11.96
N ASN A 24 -1.37 -14.20 10.74
CA ASN A 24 -0.19 -13.96 9.90
C ASN A 24 0.42 -12.56 10.08
N GLU A 25 0.01 -11.84 11.13
CA GLU A 25 0.44 -10.47 11.45
C GLU A 25 0.19 -9.45 10.32
N ASN A 26 -0.74 -9.75 9.39
CA ASN A 26 -1.02 -8.94 8.20
C ASN A 26 -2.22 -7.98 8.39
N GLU A 27 -2.73 -7.84 9.60
CA GLU A 27 -3.89 -6.98 9.92
C GLU A 27 -3.68 -5.52 9.48
N TYR A 28 -2.45 -5.03 9.57
CA TYR A 28 -2.13 -3.66 9.15
C TYR A 28 -2.31 -3.48 7.64
N LEU A 29 -1.97 -4.49 6.82
CA LEU A 29 -2.17 -4.45 5.37
C LEU A 29 -3.66 -4.45 5.02
N TRP A 30 -4.44 -5.32 5.67
CA TRP A 30 -5.89 -5.31 5.54
C TRP A 30 -6.48 -3.94 5.88
N SER A 31 -6.02 -3.34 6.98
CA SER A 31 -6.48 -2.03 7.44
C SER A 31 -6.13 -0.92 6.45
N TYR A 32 -4.93 -0.94 5.87
CA TYR A 32 -4.50 0.05 4.88
C TYR A 32 -5.29 -0.05 3.58
N GLU A 33 -5.55 -1.28 3.11
CA GLU A 33 -6.37 -1.51 1.93
C GLU A 33 -7.82 -1.11 2.16
N LYS A 34 -8.42 -1.50 3.29
CA LYS A 34 -9.77 -1.05 3.69
C LYS A 34 -9.85 0.48 3.70
N PHE A 35 -8.89 1.13 4.35
CA PHE A 35 -8.83 2.59 4.41
C PHE A 35 -8.70 3.22 3.02
N TRP A 36 -7.89 2.63 2.13
CA TRP A 36 -7.78 3.06 0.75
C TRP A 36 -9.06 2.85 -0.05
N VAL A 37 -9.87 1.81 0.22
CA VAL A 37 -11.15 1.55 -0.45
C VAL A 37 -12.26 2.46 0.06
N GLU A 38 -12.27 2.81 1.34
CA GLU A 38 -13.33 3.60 1.97
C GLU A 38 -13.12 5.11 1.77
N ASP A 39 -11.87 5.59 1.75
CA ASP A 39 -11.55 7.02 1.70
C ASP A 39 -11.19 7.50 0.27
N ASN A 40 -12.05 8.33 -0.32
CA ASN A 40 -11.83 8.93 -1.64
C ASN A 40 -10.55 9.78 -1.71
N GLU A 41 -10.17 10.47 -0.63
CA GLU A 41 -8.97 11.33 -0.63
C GLU A 41 -7.70 10.51 -0.85
N ARG A 42 -7.69 9.26 -0.37
CA ARG A 42 -6.57 8.32 -0.58
C ARG A 42 -6.44 7.85 -2.02
N ARG A 43 -7.48 8.03 -2.83
CA ARG A 43 -7.48 7.72 -4.27
C ARG A 43 -7.26 8.93 -5.16
N ASP A 44 -7.16 10.14 -4.61
CA ASP A 44 -6.76 11.31 -5.37
C ASP A 44 -5.28 11.22 -5.76
N GLU A 45 -4.99 11.20 -7.05
CA GLU A 45 -3.62 11.19 -7.57
C GLU A 45 -2.83 12.47 -7.21
N ASN A 46 -3.53 13.54 -6.85
CA ASN A 46 -2.94 14.79 -6.39
C ASN A 46 -2.74 14.87 -4.87
N ASN A 47 -3.14 13.83 -4.12
CA ASN A 47 -2.95 13.83 -2.67
C ASN A 47 -1.44 13.82 -2.31
N LEU A 48 -1.15 14.18 -1.06
CA LEU A 48 0.22 14.30 -0.58
C LEU A 48 1.02 13.00 -0.72
N ASN A 49 0.39 11.85 -0.45
CA ASN A 49 1.06 10.54 -0.52
C ASN A 49 1.50 10.24 -1.96
N THR A 50 0.61 10.41 -2.93
CA THR A 50 0.90 10.12 -4.36
C THR A 50 1.96 11.07 -4.90
N ARG A 51 1.89 12.36 -4.54
CA ARG A 51 2.89 13.35 -4.94
C ARG A 51 4.28 13.02 -4.38
N GLU A 52 4.37 12.66 -3.10
CA GLU A 52 5.65 12.29 -2.48
C GLU A 52 6.19 10.97 -3.04
N TYR A 53 5.32 10.00 -3.32
CA TYR A 53 5.68 8.75 -3.99
C TYR A 53 6.33 8.99 -5.36
N ILE A 54 5.68 9.82 -6.19
CA ILE A 54 6.21 10.24 -7.49
C ILE A 54 7.53 11.00 -7.35
N ARG A 55 7.62 11.92 -6.38
CA ARG A 55 8.83 12.71 -6.10
C ARG A 55 10.03 11.83 -5.68
N CYS A 56 9.77 10.69 -5.06
CA CYS A 56 10.79 9.69 -4.73
C CYS A 56 11.22 8.84 -5.95
N GLY A 57 10.65 9.09 -7.13
CA GLY A 57 10.99 8.37 -8.37
C GLY A 57 10.26 7.04 -8.52
N LEU A 58 9.17 6.81 -7.78
CA LEU A 58 8.43 5.55 -7.81
C LEU A 58 7.23 5.56 -8.78
N LYS A 59 7.07 6.62 -9.60
CA LYS A 59 5.92 6.76 -10.52
C LYS A 59 5.70 5.52 -11.39
N ASP A 60 6.78 5.00 -11.96
CA ASP A 60 6.76 3.88 -12.90
C ASP A 60 7.16 2.55 -12.23
N PHE A 61 7.17 2.52 -10.88
CA PHE A 61 7.49 1.30 -10.14
C PHE A 61 6.40 0.24 -10.28
N ASN A 62 6.77 -0.87 -10.92
CA ASN A 62 5.99 -2.10 -11.03
C ASN A 62 4.57 -1.89 -11.58
N VAL A 63 4.42 -1.05 -12.61
CA VAL A 63 3.11 -0.60 -13.14
C VAL A 63 2.18 -1.73 -13.59
N ASP A 64 2.72 -2.88 -13.96
CA ASP A 64 1.97 -4.01 -14.52
C ASP A 64 1.43 -4.99 -13.46
N ASP A 65 1.63 -4.71 -12.16
CA ASP A 65 1.14 -5.57 -11.07
C ASP A 65 -0.36 -5.43 -10.76
N GLY A 66 -1.04 -4.55 -11.49
CA GLY A 66 -2.47 -4.29 -11.32
C GLY A 66 -2.83 -3.51 -10.06
N ILE A 67 -1.84 -3.04 -9.28
CA ILE A 67 -2.05 -2.26 -8.06
C ILE A 67 -1.99 -0.75 -8.39
N PRO A 68 -3.06 0.03 -8.11
CA PRO A 68 -3.09 1.46 -8.39
C PRO A 68 -1.97 2.23 -7.68
N ILE A 69 -1.43 3.26 -8.35
CA ILE A 69 -0.36 4.11 -7.81
C ILE A 69 -0.73 4.73 -6.46
N THR A 70 -2.00 5.05 -6.25
CA THR A 70 -2.49 5.65 -5.00
C THR A 70 -2.49 4.67 -3.83
N LEU A 71 -2.71 3.38 -4.09
CA LEU A 71 -2.55 2.33 -3.07
C LEU A 71 -1.06 2.12 -2.76
N LYS A 72 -0.20 2.03 -3.78
CA LYS A 72 1.26 1.96 -3.59
C LYS A 72 1.79 3.16 -2.81
N ALA A 73 1.28 4.36 -3.08
CA ALA A 73 1.65 5.58 -2.38
C ALA A 73 1.21 5.58 -0.91
N LEU A 74 0.02 5.04 -0.59
CA LEU A 74 -0.39 4.85 0.80
C LEU A 74 0.53 3.85 1.51
N LEU A 75 0.84 2.71 0.88
CA LEU A 75 1.75 1.70 1.44
C LEU A 75 3.14 2.27 1.67
N PHE A 76 3.69 3.04 0.72
CA PHE A 76 4.98 3.71 0.88
C PHE A 76 4.97 4.71 2.03
N ASN A 77 3.92 5.50 2.18
CA ASN A 77 3.78 6.43 3.30
C ASN A 77 3.80 5.68 4.64
N ARG A 78 3.10 4.55 4.75
CA ARG A 78 3.08 3.73 5.97
C ARG A 78 4.40 3.02 6.22
N HIS A 79 5.02 2.45 5.18
CA HIS A 79 6.36 1.86 5.27
C HIS A 79 7.37 2.87 5.82
N ARG A 80 7.44 4.06 5.21
CA ARG A 80 8.32 5.13 5.69
C ARG A 80 8.04 5.60 7.11
N HIS A 81 6.77 5.59 7.53
CA HIS A 81 6.41 5.96 8.90
C HIS A 81 6.99 5.00 9.93
N TRP A 82 7.03 3.70 9.63
CA TRP A 82 7.45 2.66 10.57
C TRP A 82 8.93 2.29 10.45
N THR A 83 9.51 2.33 9.25
CA THR A 83 10.86 1.83 8.96
C THR A 83 11.78 2.86 8.33
N GLY A 84 11.27 4.06 8.04
CA GLY A 84 12.02 5.11 7.35
C GLY A 84 12.78 6.04 8.28
N GLY A 85 13.29 7.12 7.71
CA GLY A 85 14.08 8.14 8.43
C GLY A 85 15.58 8.10 8.10
N TYR A 86 15.96 7.32 7.09
CA TYR A 86 17.35 7.10 6.69
C TYR A 86 17.71 7.84 5.38
N GLY A 87 16.82 8.71 4.91
CA GLY A 87 16.97 9.48 3.68
C GLY A 87 16.14 8.89 2.54
N ILE A 88 15.85 9.74 1.53
CA ILE A 88 14.89 9.41 0.46
C ILE A 88 15.31 8.15 -0.32
N GLU A 89 16.60 7.98 -0.61
CA GLU A 89 17.10 6.84 -1.37
C GLU A 89 16.97 5.53 -0.58
N SER A 90 17.41 5.52 0.69
CA SER A 90 17.30 4.35 1.57
C SER A 90 15.84 3.98 1.85
N ASP A 91 14.99 4.98 2.13
CA ASP A 91 13.55 4.78 2.33
C ASP A 91 12.88 4.17 1.08
N ARG A 92 13.28 4.63 -0.12
CA ARG A 92 12.79 4.11 -1.41
C ARG A 92 13.21 2.66 -1.64
N GLU A 93 14.49 2.36 -1.46
CA GLU A 93 15.03 1.01 -1.67
C GLU A 93 14.43 0.01 -0.69
N SER A 94 14.35 0.39 0.59
CA SER A 94 13.70 -0.42 1.62
C SER A 94 12.23 -0.72 1.27
N PHE A 95 11.49 0.28 0.77
CA PHE A 95 10.11 0.06 0.33
C PHE A 95 10.02 -0.86 -0.87
N ILE A 96 10.85 -0.68 -1.90
CA ILE A 96 10.85 -1.55 -3.08
C ILE A 96 11.07 -3.01 -2.68
N GLN A 97 12.08 -3.25 -1.83
CA GLN A 97 12.39 -4.58 -1.34
C GLN A 97 11.20 -5.17 -0.58
N TRP A 98 10.68 -4.45 0.41
CA TRP A 98 9.51 -4.90 1.19
C TRP A 98 8.29 -5.15 0.29
N TYR A 99 8.01 -4.28 -0.67
CA TYR A 99 6.86 -4.43 -1.55
C TYR A 99 6.95 -5.70 -2.41
N LEU A 100 8.12 -5.95 -3.01
CA LEU A 100 8.34 -7.11 -3.87
C LEU A 100 8.43 -8.41 -3.07
N GLU A 101 9.15 -8.41 -1.94
CA GLU A 101 9.42 -9.63 -1.17
C GLU A 101 8.26 -10.02 -0.27
N PHE A 102 7.55 -9.03 0.30
CA PHE A 102 6.50 -9.25 1.29
C PHE A 102 5.11 -8.99 0.71
N TYR A 103 4.81 -7.77 0.29
CA TYR A 103 3.43 -7.39 -0.08
C TYR A 103 2.90 -8.19 -1.29
N LEU A 104 3.71 -8.37 -2.35
CA LEU A 104 3.29 -9.13 -3.53
C LEU A 104 3.33 -10.65 -3.36
N ASN A 105 4.21 -11.18 -2.52
CA ASN A 105 4.40 -12.63 -2.38
C ASN A 105 3.56 -13.25 -1.26
N THR A 106 3.04 -12.46 -0.35
CA THR A 106 2.22 -12.95 0.76
C THR A 106 0.74 -13.02 0.35
N LYS A 107 0.06 -14.10 0.77
CA LYS A 107 -1.39 -14.28 0.74
C LYS A 107 -1.82 -14.95 2.03
#